data_AF-A0A1H0H2E9-F1
#
_entry.id   AF-A0A1H0H2E9-F1
#
_cell.length_a   1.000
_cell.length_b   1.000
_cell.length_c   1.000
_cell.angle_alpha   90.00
_cell.angle_beta   90.00
_cell.angle_gamma   90.00
#
_symmetry.space_group_name_H-M   'P 1'
#
loop_
_entity.id
_entity.type
_entity.pdbx_description
1 polymer ?
#
loop_
_entity_poly.entity_id
_entity_poly.type
_entity_poly.pdbx_seq_one_letter_code
_entity_poly.pdbx_strand_id
1 'polypeptide(L)'
;MQKYGSKGVEVLDTYHADYLFKKQLDDDACMFGEYPTLIQLKTDFDGKFPVAWLMAHLHDLSEYCGCRDKLSGHALQQCASVISTEFGFLKVTEIMLFLHRFKSGRYGRFYGSVDPIVITTSLRTFLRERANEYEEHDRKLKEKADAEYAKTAVTYEEYCRLNGLPVKSSPLSGSNVATPATTKPKGYKRYQEDHMKSMAYSLINNTQRYKPDDLKMLKDLFKEKMGCTPEEYVKQEKK
;
A
#
# COMPACT_ATOMS: atom_id res chain seq x y z
N MET A 1 2.91 9.64 39.20
CA MET A 1 2.68 8.81 38.00
C MET A 1 1.40 9.24 37.29
N GLN A 2 1.35 10.45 36.71
CA GLN A 2 0.22 10.86 35.87
C GLN A 2 0.75 11.66 34.68
N LYS A 3 1.47 10.96 33.80
CA LYS A 3 2.09 11.55 32.59
C LYS A 3 1.13 11.61 31.40
N TYR A 4 -0.03 10.97 31.47
CA TYR A 4 -1.00 10.88 30.38
C TYR A 4 -2.40 11.17 30.97
N GLY A 5 -3.20 12.02 30.30
CA GLY A 5 -4.57 12.36 30.73
C GLY A 5 -5.51 11.13 30.79
N SER A 6 -6.70 11.27 31.38
CA SER A 6 -7.62 10.13 31.63
C SER A 6 -7.96 9.33 30.37
N LYS A 7 -8.11 10.00 29.22
CA LYS A 7 -8.37 9.36 27.93
C LYS A 7 -7.20 8.48 27.46
N GLY A 8 -5.96 8.89 27.73
CA GLY A 8 -4.78 8.11 27.33
C GLY A 8 -4.68 6.78 28.10
N VAL A 9 -5.12 6.77 29.36
CA VAL A 9 -5.19 5.55 30.17
C VAL A 9 -6.23 4.56 29.60
N GLU A 10 -7.38 5.06 29.18
CA GLU A 10 -8.43 4.24 28.55
C GLU A 10 -7.95 3.58 27.23
N VAL A 11 -7.20 4.32 26.42
CA VAL A 11 -6.59 3.76 25.19
C VAL A 11 -5.47 2.78 25.50
N LEU A 12 -4.68 3.01 26.55
CA LEU A 12 -3.67 2.05 27.01
C LEU A 12 -4.32 0.75 27.47
N ASP A 13 -5.43 0.83 28.22
CA ASP A 13 -6.21 -0.35 28.61
C ASP A 13 -6.84 -1.04 27.39
N THR A 14 -7.27 -0.27 26.40
CA THR A 14 -7.86 -0.79 25.16
C THR A 14 -6.83 -1.36 24.20
N TYR A 15 -5.56 -0.94 24.20
CA TYR A 15 -4.57 -1.40 23.22
C TYR A 15 -3.23 -1.77 23.89
N HIS A 16 -3.28 -2.50 25.00
CA HIS A 16 -2.11 -3.07 25.68
C HIS A 16 -1.61 -4.34 24.97
N ALA A 17 -0.38 -4.79 25.26
CA ALA A 17 0.28 -5.91 24.56
C ALA A 17 -0.57 -7.19 24.43
N ASP A 18 -1.40 -7.52 25.43
CA ASP A 18 -2.25 -8.73 25.43
C ASP A 18 -3.62 -8.52 24.78
N TYR A 19 -3.93 -7.35 24.26
CA TYR A 19 -5.27 -7.03 23.77
C TYR A 19 -5.72 -7.95 22.61
N LEU A 20 -4.81 -8.35 21.71
CA LEU A 20 -5.13 -9.31 20.65
C LEU A 20 -5.63 -10.63 21.23
N PHE A 21 -4.94 -11.16 22.24
CA PHE A 21 -5.31 -12.40 22.91
C PHE A 21 -6.64 -12.27 23.65
N LYS A 22 -6.87 -11.14 24.33
CA LYS A 22 -8.12 -10.90 25.07
C LYS A 22 -9.33 -10.75 24.15
N LYS A 23 -9.16 -10.09 23.01
CA LYS A 23 -10.24 -9.87 22.04
C LYS A 23 -10.39 -10.98 21.01
N GLN A 24 -9.47 -11.94 20.98
CA GLN A 24 -9.43 -13.01 19.98
C GLN A 24 -9.52 -12.43 18.56
N LEU A 25 -8.86 -11.29 18.35
CA LEU A 25 -8.81 -10.67 17.03
C LEU A 25 -7.97 -11.56 16.12
N ASP A 26 -8.56 -11.94 15.00
CA ASP A 26 -7.82 -12.61 13.94
C ASP A 26 -6.97 -11.60 13.15
N ASP A 27 -6.09 -12.16 12.31
CA ASP A 27 -5.17 -11.38 11.48
C ASP A 27 -5.93 -10.45 10.53
N ASP A 28 -7.05 -10.91 9.96
CA ASP A 28 -7.89 -10.14 9.03
C ASP A 28 -8.53 -8.93 9.70
N ALA A 29 -9.05 -9.08 10.91
CA ALA A 29 -9.60 -7.98 11.70
C ALA A 29 -8.51 -6.95 12.00
N CYS A 30 -7.31 -7.38 12.38
CA CYS A 30 -6.20 -6.48 12.65
C CYS A 30 -5.77 -5.69 11.41
N MET A 31 -5.73 -6.36 10.25
CA MET A 31 -5.28 -5.81 8.97
C MET A 31 -6.34 -4.95 8.29
N PHE A 32 -7.60 -5.39 8.23
CA PHE A 32 -8.65 -4.74 7.42
C PHE A 32 -9.70 -4.02 8.26
N GLY A 33 -9.73 -4.22 9.57
CA GLY A 33 -10.64 -3.53 10.47
C GLY A 33 -10.34 -2.04 10.63
N GLU A 34 -11.37 -1.31 11.04
CA GLU A 34 -11.31 0.13 11.30
C GLU A 34 -10.75 0.40 12.70
N TYR A 35 -9.46 0.78 12.76
CA TYR A 35 -8.75 1.08 13.99
C TYR A 35 -7.89 2.33 13.83
N PRO A 36 -7.63 3.08 14.92
CA PRO A 36 -6.86 4.30 14.84
C PRO A 36 -5.39 4.03 14.47
N THR A 37 -4.84 4.91 13.64
CA THR A 37 -3.41 5.00 13.32
C THR A 37 -2.63 5.70 14.44
N LEU A 38 -1.31 5.49 14.48
CA LEU A 38 -0.44 6.20 15.42
C LEU A 38 -0.50 7.73 15.22
N ILE A 39 -0.70 8.21 13.99
CA ILE A 39 -0.90 9.64 13.70
C ILE A 39 -2.23 10.14 14.26
N GLN A 40 -3.32 9.38 14.13
CA GLN A 40 -4.59 9.74 14.75
C GLN A 40 -4.45 9.78 16.28
N LEU A 41 -3.81 8.78 16.89
CA LEU A 41 -3.50 8.82 18.32
C LEU A 41 -2.60 10.01 18.71
N LYS A 42 -1.67 10.43 17.85
CA LYS A 42 -0.87 11.63 18.11
C LYS A 42 -1.71 12.91 18.13
N THR A 43 -2.78 12.93 17.35
CA THR A 43 -3.66 14.08 17.17
C THR A 43 -4.72 14.15 18.26
N ASP A 44 -5.27 12.99 18.64
CA ASP A 44 -6.37 12.87 19.60
C ASP A 44 -5.89 12.95 21.06
N PHE A 45 -4.61 12.64 21.30
CA PHE A 45 -3.97 12.64 22.61
C PHE A 45 -2.80 13.61 22.66
N ASP A 46 -2.16 13.71 23.83
CA ASP A 46 -0.89 14.43 23.97
C ASP A 46 0.09 13.88 22.92
N GLY A 47 0.69 14.72 22.07
CA GLY A 47 1.51 14.27 20.93
C GLY A 47 2.73 13.39 21.27
N LYS A 48 2.99 13.13 22.57
CA LYS A 48 3.97 12.18 23.11
C LYS A 48 3.41 10.78 23.37
N PHE A 49 2.09 10.61 23.30
CA PHE A 49 1.38 9.37 23.60
C PHE A 49 1.78 8.19 22.70
N PRO A 50 1.88 8.32 21.36
CA PRO A 50 2.29 7.21 20.51
C PRO A 50 3.66 6.66 20.87
N VAL A 51 4.62 7.54 21.20
CA VAL A 51 5.97 7.14 21.62
C VAL A 51 5.90 6.37 22.94
N ALA A 52 5.17 6.87 23.92
CA ALA A 52 5.00 6.19 25.20
C ALA A 52 4.33 4.81 25.08
N TRP A 53 3.29 4.73 24.27
CA TRP A 53 2.59 3.49 23.95
C TRP A 53 3.54 2.48 23.28
N LEU A 54 4.28 2.91 22.25
CA LEU A 54 5.28 2.08 21.57
C LEU A 54 6.38 1.61 22.52
N MET A 55 6.86 2.46 23.44
CA MET A 55 7.87 2.06 24.43
C MET A 55 7.39 0.90 25.30
N ALA A 56 6.11 0.88 25.72
CA ALA A 56 5.58 -0.22 26.51
C ALA A 56 5.60 -1.54 25.72
N HIS A 57 5.16 -1.50 24.47
CA HIS A 57 5.15 -2.67 23.56
C HIS A 57 6.56 -3.17 23.20
N LEU A 58 7.49 -2.26 22.94
CA LEU A 58 8.88 -2.59 22.62
C LEU A 58 9.64 -3.12 23.85
N HIS A 59 9.31 -2.63 25.05
CA HIS A 59 9.84 -3.16 26.30
C HIS A 59 9.38 -4.61 26.50
N ASP A 60 8.08 -4.86 26.33
CA ASP A 60 7.51 -6.22 26.40
C ASP A 60 8.13 -7.17 25.34
N LEU A 61 8.36 -6.69 24.11
CA LEU A 61 9.12 -7.44 23.11
C LEU A 61 10.55 -7.76 23.58
N SER A 62 11.26 -6.76 24.11
CA SER A 62 12.62 -6.91 24.64
C SER A 62 12.70 -7.93 25.77
N GLU A 63 11.71 -7.94 26.66
CA GLU A 63 11.59 -8.95 27.72
C GLU A 63 11.37 -10.34 27.15
N TYR A 64 10.42 -10.48 26.22
CA TYR A 64 10.09 -11.75 25.58
C TYR A 64 11.27 -12.44 24.88
N CYS A 65 12.14 -11.67 24.21
CA CYS A 65 13.20 -12.25 23.39
C CYS A 65 14.33 -12.93 24.16
N GLY A 66 14.35 -12.85 25.50
CA GLY A 66 15.30 -13.61 26.32
C GLY A 66 16.79 -13.27 26.11
N CYS A 67 17.11 -12.18 25.40
CA CYS A 67 18.49 -11.72 25.23
C CYS A 67 19.09 -11.29 26.57
N ARG A 68 20.42 -11.45 26.70
CA ARG A 68 21.18 -11.04 27.87
C ARG A 68 21.09 -9.53 28.07
N ASP A 69 21.27 -8.79 26.98
CA ASP A 69 21.27 -7.33 26.99
C ASP A 69 19.94 -6.80 26.42
N LYS A 70 19.15 -6.12 27.25
CA LYS A 70 17.84 -5.55 26.91
C LYS A 70 17.97 -4.16 26.28
N LEU A 71 16.89 -3.66 25.68
CA LEU A 71 16.83 -2.27 25.23
C LEU A 71 17.02 -1.30 26.41
N SER A 72 18.08 -0.49 26.36
CA SER A 72 18.26 0.59 27.33
C SER A 72 17.13 1.61 27.19
N GLY A 73 16.80 2.34 28.27
CA GLY A 73 15.72 3.34 28.24
C GLY A 73 15.87 4.38 27.12
N HIS A 74 17.11 4.80 26.83
CA HIS A 74 17.41 5.69 25.71
C HIS A 74 17.18 5.02 24.35
N ALA A 75 17.71 3.81 24.13
CA ALA A 75 17.54 3.08 22.87
C ALA A 75 16.06 2.74 22.61
N LEU A 76 15.32 2.39 23.67
CA LEU A 76 13.88 2.14 23.64
C LEU A 76 13.10 3.39 23.18
N GLN A 77 13.37 4.56 23.79
CA GLN A 77 12.72 5.81 23.42
C GLN A 77 13.07 6.24 22.00
N GLN A 78 14.33 6.09 21.56
CA GLN A 78 14.74 6.40 20.19
C GLN A 78 14.05 5.47 19.19
N CYS A 79 14.02 4.17 19.45
CA CYS A 79 13.32 3.19 18.61
C CYS A 79 11.82 3.51 18.50
N ALA A 80 11.15 3.81 19.60
CA ALA A 80 9.74 4.21 19.61
C ALA A 80 9.50 5.51 18.82
N SER A 81 10.42 6.47 18.93
CA SER A 81 10.32 7.76 18.22
C SER A 81 10.50 7.60 16.71
N VAL A 82 11.46 6.76 16.30
CA VAL A 82 11.63 6.37 14.89
C VAL A 82 10.36 5.68 14.38
N ILE A 83 9.82 4.71 15.13
CA ILE A 83 8.62 4.00 14.71
C ILE A 83 7.41 4.95 14.57
N SER A 84 7.21 5.83 15.56
CA SER A 84 6.12 6.81 15.52
C SER A 84 6.23 7.81 14.36
N THR A 85 7.44 8.09 13.87
CA THR A 85 7.68 9.09 12.83
C THR A 85 7.61 8.47 11.44
N GLU A 86 8.34 7.36 11.23
CA GLU A 86 8.47 6.71 9.92
C GLU A 86 7.27 5.81 9.59
N PHE A 87 6.59 5.29 10.61
CA PHE A 87 5.51 4.31 10.46
C PHE A 87 4.22 4.77 11.15
N GLY A 88 4.07 6.09 11.35
CA GLY A 88 2.92 6.68 12.02
C GLY A 88 1.57 6.40 11.32
N PHE A 89 1.61 6.02 10.04
CA PHE A 89 0.42 5.66 9.25
C PHE A 89 -0.13 4.26 9.59
N LEU A 90 0.59 3.43 10.34
CA LEU A 90 0.12 2.11 10.75
C LEU A 90 -0.94 2.23 11.86
N LYS A 91 -1.95 1.35 11.77
CA LYS A 91 -2.95 1.15 12.81
C LYS A 91 -2.32 0.51 14.05
N VAL A 92 -2.88 0.82 15.21
CA VAL A 92 -2.45 0.18 16.46
C VAL A 92 -2.53 -1.33 16.39
N THR A 93 -3.58 -1.87 15.77
CA THR A 93 -3.78 -3.31 15.59
C THR A 93 -2.75 -3.93 14.64
N GLU A 94 -2.33 -3.22 13.59
CA GLU A 94 -1.27 -3.67 12.68
C GLU A 94 0.09 -3.73 13.39
N ILE A 95 0.41 -2.74 14.23
CA ILE A 95 1.62 -2.77 15.07
C ILE A 95 1.59 -3.95 16.05
N MET A 96 0.45 -4.18 16.70
CA MET A 96 0.29 -5.30 17.61
C MET A 96 0.42 -6.64 16.90
N LEU A 97 -0.19 -6.79 15.73
CA LEU A 97 -0.06 -8.00 14.91
C LEU A 97 1.39 -8.21 14.46
N PHE A 98 2.07 -7.14 14.06
CA PHE A 98 3.50 -7.19 13.79
C PHE A 98 4.30 -7.72 14.99
N LEU A 99 4.08 -7.18 16.20
CA LEU A 99 4.79 -7.63 17.39
C LEU A 99 4.48 -9.08 17.75
N HIS A 100 3.22 -9.51 17.60
CA HIS A 100 2.83 -10.91 17.77
C HIS A 100 3.56 -11.82 16.79
N ARG A 101 3.55 -11.49 15.49
CA ARG A 101 4.29 -12.20 14.44
C ARG A 101 5.81 -12.18 14.67
N PHE A 102 6.33 -11.10 15.24
CA PHE A 102 7.74 -11.02 15.63
C PHE A 102 8.06 -12.01 16.74
N LYS A 103 7.24 -12.03 17.80
CA LYS A 103 7.39 -12.98 18.92
C LYS A 103 7.25 -14.43 18.47
N SER A 104 6.43 -14.72 17.46
CA SER A 104 6.31 -16.07 16.89
C SER A 104 7.50 -16.48 15.99
N GLY A 105 8.48 -15.58 15.79
CA GLY A 105 9.69 -15.86 15.02
C GLY A 105 9.51 -15.77 13.50
N ARG A 106 8.44 -15.11 13.03
CA ARG A 106 8.23 -14.86 11.58
C ARG A 106 9.26 -13.90 10.99
N TYR A 107 9.85 -13.05 11.82
CA TYR A 107 10.86 -12.08 11.40
C TYR A 107 12.25 -12.41 11.96
N GLY A 108 13.17 -11.44 11.89
CA GLY A 108 14.54 -11.58 12.35
C GLY A 108 14.64 -11.97 13.83
N ARG A 109 15.82 -12.45 14.21
CA ARG A 109 16.17 -12.80 15.60
C ARG A 109 17.21 -11.85 16.15
N PHE A 110 17.21 -11.71 17.47
CA PHE A 110 18.23 -10.98 18.19
C PHE A 110 19.38 -11.92 18.59
N TYR A 111 20.60 -11.40 18.61
CA TYR A 111 21.81 -12.16 18.98
C TYR A 111 22.54 -11.43 20.10
N GLY A 112 22.50 -11.99 21.32
CA GLY A 112 23.15 -11.42 22.51
C GLY A 112 22.42 -10.20 23.10
N SER A 113 22.07 -9.23 22.26
CA SER A 113 21.36 -8.00 22.61
C SER A 113 20.15 -7.74 21.71
N VAL A 114 19.16 -7.02 22.26
CA VAL A 114 18.00 -6.56 21.49
C VAL A 114 18.39 -5.33 20.65
N ASP A 115 18.31 -5.44 19.32
CA ASP A 115 18.73 -4.40 18.38
C ASP A 115 17.52 -3.67 17.75
N PRO A 116 17.36 -2.34 17.99
CA PRO A 116 16.33 -1.51 17.33
C PRO A 116 16.32 -1.59 15.80
N ILE A 117 17.48 -1.81 15.17
CA ILE A 117 17.60 -1.89 13.71
C ILE A 117 16.91 -3.14 13.18
N VAL A 118 17.02 -4.27 13.90
CA VAL A 118 16.32 -5.51 13.54
C VAL A 118 14.80 -5.32 13.62
N ILE A 119 14.30 -4.57 14.61
CA ILE A 119 12.87 -4.26 14.76
C ILE A 119 12.38 -3.44 13.57
N THR A 120 13.05 -2.32 13.27
CA THR A 120 12.63 -1.42 12.18
C THR A 120 12.80 -2.04 10.79
N THR A 121 13.81 -2.89 10.59
CA THR A 121 13.98 -3.66 9.34
C THR A 121 12.89 -4.71 9.19
N SER A 122 12.54 -5.41 10.27
CA SER A 122 11.44 -6.37 10.28
C SER A 122 10.09 -5.69 10.02
N LEU A 123 9.90 -4.47 10.52
CA LEU A 123 8.71 -3.67 10.25
C LEU A 123 8.60 -3.32 8.75
N ARG A 124 9.71 -3.06 8.05
CA ARG A 124 9.71 -2.89 6.58
C ARG A 124 9.34 -4.18 5.85
N THR A 125 9.78 -5.34 6.34
CA THR A 125 9.34 -6.63 5.82
C THR A 125 7.83 -6.81 6.00
N PHE A 126 7.32 -6.49 7.19
CA PHE A 126 5.89 -6.50 7.48
C PHE A 126 5.09 -5.59 6.54
N LEU A 127 5.59 -4.40 6.19
CA LEU A 127 4.92 -3.53 5.21
C LEU A 127 4.78 -4.18 3.83
N ARG A 128 5.78 -4.97 3.40
CA ARG A 128 5.69 -5.71 2.13
C ARG A 128 4.65 -6.81 2.21
N GLU A 129 4.61 -7.55 3.32
CA GLU A 129 3.56 -8.56 3.56
C GLU A 129 2.18 -7.92 3.57
N ARG A 130 2.02 -6.83 4.31
CA ARG A 130 0.80 -6.02 4.37
C ARG A 130 0.35 -5.59 2.98
N ALA A 131 1.24 -5.06 2.14
CA ALA A 131 0.89 -4.65 0.78
C ALA A 131 0.30 -5.81 -0.04
N ASN A 132 0.92 -7.00 0.04
CA ASN A 132 0.43 -8.19 -0.64
C ASN A 132 -0.91 -8.68 -0.06
N GLU A 133 -1.07 -8.64 1.27
CA GLU A 133 -2.32 -9.04 1.94
C GLU A 133 -3.49 -8.12 1.53
N TYR A 134 -3.25 -6.81 1.41
CA TYR A 134 -4.24 -5.85 0.91
C TYR A 134 -4.59 -6.08 -0.57
N GLU A 135 -3.60 -6.30 -1.43
CA GLU A 135 -3.85 -6.59 -2.85
C GLU A 135 -4.70 -7.87 -3.02
N GLU A 136 -4.38 -8.91 -2.24
CA GLU A 136 -5.15 -10.16 -2.21
C GLU A 136 -6.58 -9.96 -1.71
N HIS A 137 -6.75 -9.19 -0.64
CA HIS A 137 -8.05 -8.89 -0.05
C HIS A 137 -8.94 -8.11 -1.04
N ASP A 138 -8.40 -7.07 -1.68
CA ASP A 138 -9.12 -6.26 -2.66
C ASP A 138 -9.49 -7.08 -3.90
N ARG A 139 -8.60 -7.97 -4.35
CA ARG A 139 -8.89 -8.91 -5.44
C ARG A 139 -10.07 -9.81 -5.09
N LYS A 140 -10.08 -10.41 -3.90
CA LYS A 140 -11.19 -11.27 -3.43
C LYS A 140 -12.51 -10.50 -3.32
N LEU A 141 -12.48 -9.25 -2.83
CA LEU A 141 -13.69 -8.42 -2.76
C LEU A 141 -14.26 -8.14 -4.14
N LYS A 142 -13.38 -7.82 -5.11
CA LYS A 142 -13.78 -7.59 -6.49
C LYS A 142 -14.35 -8.86 -7.15
N GLU A 143 -13.68 -9.99 -7.00
CA GLU A 143 -14.17 -11.28 -7.53
C GLU A 143 -15.55 -11.64 -6.96
N LYS A 144 -15.77 -11.41 -5.65
CA LYS A 144 -17.09 -11.60 -5.02
C LYS A 144 -18.14 -10.65 -5.59
N ALA A 145 -17.80 -9.38 -5.77
CA ALA A 145 -18.71 -8.39 -6.34
C ALA A 145 -19.06 -8.71 -7.80
N ASP A 146 -18.08 -9.12 -8.61
CA ASP A 146 -18.26 -9.53 -10.00
C ASP A 146 -19.12 -10.81 -10.10
N ALA A 147 -18.89 -11.78 -9.21
CA ALA A 147 -19.71 -12.99 -9.13
C ALA A 147 -21.15 -12.69 -8.69
N GLU A 148 -21.36 -11.76 -7.76
CA GLU A 148 -22.71 -11.35 -7.34
C GLU A 148 -23.43 -10.62 -8.48
N TYR A 149 -22.73 -9.71 -9.16
CA TYR A 149 -23.26 -9.03 -10.35
C TYR A 149 -23.64 -10.04 -11.43
N ALA A 150 -22.80 -11.04 -11.69
CA ALA A 150 -23.03 -12.08 -12.68
C ALA A 150 -24.30 -12.90 -12.42
N LYS A 151 -24.73 -13.09 -11.17
CA LYS A 151 -26.00 -13.77 -10.84
C LYS A 151 -27.23 -13.01 -11.35
N THR A 152 -27.16 -11.67 -11.34
CA THR A 152 -28.24 -10.78 -11.78
C THR A 152 -28.06 -10.30 -13.22
N ALA A 153 -26.93 -10.63 -13.85
CA ALA A 153 -26.61 -10.21 -15.20
C ALA A 153 -27.51 -10.96 -16.19
N VAL A 154 -28.33 -10.20 -16.91
CA VAL A 154 -29.16 -10.70 -18.01
C VAL A 154 -28.59 -10.21 -19.33
N THR A 155 -28.75 -11.01 -20.39
CA THR A 155 -28.38 -10.58 -21.74
C THR A 155 -29.30 -9.43 -22.17
N TYR A 156 -28.83 -8.59 -23.12
CA TYR A 156 -29.63 -7.47 -23.62
C TYR A 156 -30.98 -7.92 -24.21
N GLU A 157 -30.97 -9.05 -24.92
CA GLU A 157 -32.20 -9.62 -25.48
C GLU A 157 -33.18 -10.02 -24.38
N GLU A 158 -32.69 -10.68 -23.33
CA GLU A 158 -33.51 -11.12 -22.19
C GLU A 158 -34.07 -9.91 -21.42
N TYR A 159 -33.26 -8.87 -21.22
CA TYR A 159 -33.71 -7.60 -20.66
C TYR A 159 -34.83 -6.96 -21.49
N CYS A 160 -34.71 -6.94 -22.83
CA CYS A 160 -35.75 -6.42 -23.71
C CYS A 160 -37.05 -7.22 -23.59
N ARG A 161 -36.97 -8.56 -23.52
CA ARG A 161 -38.14 -9.43 -23.31
C ARG A 161 -38.84 -9.13 -21.99
N LEU A 162 -38.08 -9.05 -20.89
CA LEU A 162 -38.62 -8.77 -19.55
C LEU A 162 -39.30 -7.40 -19.44
N ASN A 163 -38.80 -6.39 -20.17
CA ASN A 163 -39.32 -5.02 -20.12
C ASN A 163 -40.30 -4.70 -21.27
N GLY A 164 -40.70 -5.68 -22.09
CA GLY A 164 -41.60 -5.47 -23.22
C GLY A 164 -41.06 -4.53 -24.31
N LEU A 165 -39.73 -4.39 -24.40
CA LEU A 165 -39.06 -3.56 -25.39
C LEU A 165 -38.87 -4.36 -26.69
N PRO A 166 -39.02 -3.73 -27.88
CA PRO A 166 -38.70 -4.41 -29.12
C PRO A 166 -37.23 -4.84 -29.13
N VAL A 167 -36.98 -6.12 -29.39
CA VAL A 167 -35.62 -6.67 -29.56
C VAL A 167 -35.05 -6.10 -30.86
N LYS A 168 -34.48 -4.90 -30.76
CA LYS A 168 -33.63 -4.33 -31.82
C LYS A 168 -32.26 -4.97 -31.69
N SER A 169 -31.49 -4.97 -32.79
CA SER A 169 -30.04 -5.21 -32.72
C SER A 169 -29.52 -4.41 -31.54
N SER A 170 -28.95 -5.07 -30.52
CA SER A 170 -28.43 -4.38 -29.33
C SER A 170 -27.69 -3.12 -29.77
N PRO A 171 -27.81 -1.98 -29.07
CA PRO A 171 -26.97 -0.81 -29.38
C PRO A 171 -25.47 -1.15 -29.33
N LEU A 172 -25.11 -2.31 -28.75
CA LEU A 172 -23.77 -2.92 -28.78
C LEU A 172 -23.55 -3.91 -29.95
N SER A 173 -24.60 -4.45 -30.59
CA SER A 173 -24.49 -5.37 -31.73
C SER A 173 -24.07 -4.70 -33.05
N GLY A 174 -24.11 -3.36 -33.10
CA GLY A 174 -23.50 -2.58 -34.18
C GLY A 174 -22.00 -2.33 -33.99
N SER A 175 -21.41 -2.76 -32.86
CA SER A 175 -19.95 -2.78 -32.73
C SER A 175 -19.41 -4.07 -33.30
N ASN A 176 -18.60 -3.98 -34.36
CA ASN A 176 -17.47 -4.89 -34.53
C ASN A 176 -16.92 -5.20 -33.13
N VAL A 177 -16.60 -6.46 -32.81
CA VAL A 177 -15.84 -6.80 -31.59
C VAL A 177 -14.47 -6.14 -31.71
N ALA A 178 -14.42 -4.85 -31.44
CA ALA A 178 -13.25 -4.15 -31.01
C ALA A 178 -13.00 -4.69 -29.61
N THR A 179 -11.84 -5.31 -29.41
CA THR A 179 -11.13 -5.31 -28.12
C THR A 179 -11.56 -4.12 -27.27
N PRO A 180 -11.89 -4.32 -25.97
CA PRO A 180 -12.59 -3.33 -25.17
C PRO A 180 -11.93 -1.98 -25.38
N ALA A 181 -12.66 -1.06 -26.02
CA ALA A 181 -12.22 0.32 -26.10
C ALA A 181 -12.18 0.80 -24.65
N THR A 182 -10.98 0.84 -24.07
CA THR A 182 -10.70 1.68 -22.92
C THR A 182 -11.30 3.02 -23.27
N THR A 183 -12.38 3.44 -22.62
CA THR A 183 -12.87 4.81 -22.77
C THR A 183 -11.81 5.66 -22.09
N LYS A 184 -10.80 6.01 -22.90
CA LYS A 184 -9.61 6.74 -22.51
C LYS A 184 -10.09 7.99 -21.76
N PRO A 185 -9.79 8.15 -20.45
CA PRO A 185 -10.35 9.22 -19.64
C PRO A 185 -10.16 10.57 -20.32
N LYS A 186 -11.10 11.52 -20.17
CA LYS A 186 -10.94 12.88 -20.73
C LYS A 186 -9.57 13.43 -20.31
N GLY A 187 -8.67 13.65 -21.28
CA GLY A 187 -7.27 14.03 -21.05
C GLY A 187 -6.22 12.96 -21.40
N TYR A 188 -6.62 11.71 -21.68
CA TYR A 188 -5.70 10.62 -22.00
C TYR A 188 -4.88 10.86 -23.28
N LYS A 189 -5.42 11.59 -24.26
CA LYS A 189 -4.67 11.97 -25.46
C LYS A 189 -3.50 12.91 -25.11
N ARG A 190 -3.74 13.89 -24.23
CA ARG A 190 -2.73 14.79 -23.69
C ARG A 190 -1.71 14.05 -22.80
N TYR A 191 -2.16 13.11 -21.97
CA TYR A 191 -1.27 12.25 -21.18
C TYR A 191 -0.36 11.38 -22.06
N GLN A 192 -0.87 10.80 -23.15
CA GLN A 192 -0.05 10.04 -24.09
C GLN A 192 0.96 10.96 -24.80
N GLU A 193 0.55 12.15 -25.23
CA GLU A 193 1.45 13.13 -25.83
C GLU A 193 2.55 13.57 -24.85
N ASP A 194 2.20 13.92 -23.61
CA ASP A 194 3.16 14.31 -22.56
C ASP A 194 4.12 13.17 -22.19
N HIS A 195 3.62 11.93 -22.13
CA HIS A 195 4.43 10.75 -21.86
C HIS A 195 5.39 10.45 -23.03
N MET A 196 4.93 10.54 -24.28
CA MET A 196 5.79 10.35 -25.46
C MET A 196 6.85 11.45 -25.56
N LYS A 197 6.52 12.69 -25.20
CA LYS A 197 7.50 13.79 -25.07
C LYS A 197 8.56 13.48 -24.02
N SER A 198 8.15 13.06 -22.83
CA SER A 198 9.07 12.67 -21.76
C SER A 198 10.02 11.54 -22.20
N MET A 199 9.49 10.53 -22.91
CA MET A 199 10.28 9.44 -23.46
C MET A 199 11.27 9.93 -24.53
N ALA A 200 10.86 10.82 -25.44
CA ALA A 200 11.76 11.41 -26.43
C ALA A 200 12.91 12.17 -25.76
N TYR A 201 12.62 13.02 -24.76
CA TYR A 201 13.66 13.73 -23.98
C TYR A 201 14.61 12.79 -23.24
N SER A 202 14.08 11.69 -22.70
CA SER A 202 14.87 10.65 -22.03
C SER A 202 15.87 9.98 -22.98
N LEU A 203 15.42 9.64 -24.20
CA LEU A 203 16.25 9.03 -25.24
C LEU A 203 17.29 9.99 -25.84
N ILE A 204 16.94 11.27 -26.01
CA ILE A 204 17.88 12.28 -26.52
C ILE A 204 19.03 12.48 -25.52
N ASN A 205 18.70 12.66 -24.25
CA ASN A 205 19.68 12.96 -23.20
C ASN A 205 20.29 11.70 -22.55
N ASN A 206 19.87 10.51 -23.01
CA ASN A 206 20.21 9.21 -22.42
C ASN A 206 20.14 9.22 -20.88
N THR A 207 19.05 9.73 -20.32
CA THR A 207 18.95 9.98 -18.86
C THR A 207 19.04 8.68 -18.05
N GLN A 208 18.63 7.56 -18.65
CA GLN A 208 18.69 6.21 -18.07
C GLN A 208 20.02 5.49 -18.32
N ARG A 209 21.00 6.15 -18.94
CA ARG A 209 22.37 5.62 -19.19
C ARG A 209 22.38 4.28 -19.93
N TYR A 210 21.55 4.15 -20.96
CA TYR A 210 21.56 2.99 -21.85
C TYR A 210 22.91 2.86 -22.56
N LYS A 211 23.31 1.62 -22.84
CA LYS A 211 24.50 1.33 -23.66
C LYS A 211 24.29 1.83 -25.10
N PRO A 212 25.36 2.12 -25.85
CA PRO A 212 25.24 2.72 -27.18
C PRO A 212 24.34 1.93 -28.16
N ASP A 213 24.44 0.60 -28.16
CA ASP A 213 23.66 -0.27 -29.05
C ASP A 213 22.16 -0.28 -28.67
N ASP A 214 21.86 -0.39 -27.38
CA ASP A 214 20.49 -0.35 -26.86
C ASP A 214 19.84 1.01 -27.09
N LEU A 215 20.59 2.10 -26.89
CA LEU A 215 20.12 3.45 -27.14
C LEU A 215 19.78 3.66 -28.61
N LYS A 216 20.63 3.16 -29.51
CA LYS A 216 20.38 3.22 -30.96
C LYS A 216 19.13 2.43 -31.32
N MET A 217 19.00 1.20 -30.84
CA MET A 217 17.82 0.37 -31.03
C MET A 217 16.54 1.07 -30.56
N LEU A 218 16.56 1.67 -29.36
CA LEU A 218 15.40 2.39 -28.81
C LEU A 218 15.04 3.64 -29.61
N LYS A 219 16.03 4.37 -30.16
CA LYS A 219 15.78 5.51 -31.05
C LYS A 219 15.19 5.08 -32.39
N ASP A 220 15.66 3.96 -32.95
CA ASP A 220 15.14 3.40 -34.20
C ASP A 220 13.70 2.92 -34.02
N LEU A 221 13.40 2.23 -32.91
CA LEU A 221 12.03 1.84 -32.54
C LEU A 221 11.12 3.04 -32.31
N PHE A 222 11.63 4.11 -31.69
CA PHE A 222 10.87 5.35 -31.53
C PHE A 222 10.53 5.95 -32.90
N LYS A 223 11.50 5.98 -33.83
CA LYS A 223 11.31 6.49 -35.19
C LYS A 223 10.30 5.67 -35.99
N GLU A 224 10.37 4.35 -35.90
CA GLU A 224 9.39 3.45 -36.54
C GLU A 224 7.98 3.71 -36.02
N LYS A 225 7.83 3.87 -34.70
CA LYS A 225 6.54 4.07 -34.05
C LYS A 225 5.94 5.46 -34.28
N MET A 226 6.77 6.50 -34.28
CA MET A 226 6.34 7.90 -34.32
C MET A 226 6.50 8.56 -35.70
N GLY A 227 7.10 7.85 -36.66
CA GLY A 227 7.38 8.35 -38.01
C GLY A 227 8.45 9.45 -38.09
N CYS A 228 9.07 9.82 -36.97
CA CYS A 228 10.12 10.83 -36.88
C CYS A 228 11.08 10.53 -35.72
N THR A 229 12.29 11.09 -35.78
CA THR A 229 13.29 10.89 -34.71
C THR A 229 12.86 11.58 -33.41
N PRO A 230 13.31 11.11 -32.23
CA PRO A 230 13.04 11.79 -30.95
C PRO A 230 13.40 13.29 -30.99
N GLU A 231 14.51 13.64 -31.63
CA GLU A 231 15.00 15.01 -31.79
C GLU A 231 14.07 15.88 -32.64
N GLU A 232 13.47 15.31 -33.69
CA GLU A 232 12.46 15.98 -34.52
C GLU A 232 11.12 16.10 -33.80
N TYR A 233 10.71 15.06 -33.08
CA TYR A 233 9.45 15.01 -32.33
C TYR A 233 9.36 16.14 -31.30
N VAL A 234 10.46 16.42 -30.58
CA VAL A 234 10.53 17.52 -29.61
C VAL A 234 10.53 18.91 -30.29
N LYS A 235 11.01 19.02 -31.54
CA LYS A 235 11.09 20.30 -32.27
C LYS A 235 9.79 20.70 -32.97
N GLN A 236 8.90 19.76 -33.25
CA GLN A 236 7.64 19.99 -33.98
C GLN A 236 6.67 20.96 -33.27
N GLU A 237 6.87 21.29 -31.99
CA GLU A 237 6.01 22.22 -31.23
C GLU A 237 6.54 23.66 -31.11
N LYS A 238 7.69 24.02 -31.72
CA LYS A 238 8.16 25.43 -31.71
C LYS A 238 7.52 26.30 -32.81
N LYS A 239 6.42 25.87 -33.43
CA LYS A 239 5.62 26.61 -34.42
C LYS A 239 4.19 26.72 -33.94
#